data_AF-A0AAW8TBX6-F1
#
_entry.id   AF-A0AAW8TBX6-F1
#
_cell.length_a   1.000
_cell.length_b   1.000
_cell.length_c   1.000
_cell.angle_alpha   90.00
_cell.angle_beta   90.00
_cell.angle_gamma   90.00
#
_symmetry.space_group_name_H-M   'P 1'
#
loop_
_entity.id
_entity.type
_entity.pdbx_description
1 polymer ?
#
loop_
_entity_poly.entity_id
_entity_poly.type
_entity_poly.pdbx_seq_one_letter_code
_entity_poly.pdbx_strand_id
1 'polypeptide(L)' 'MNQEKTKINYSNEASYYMAQQILLELLLAGKITEEEYVKIDQKNRESFNPFLSRIMALIVDIAAL' A
#
# COMPACT_ATOMS: atom_id res chain seq x y z
N MET A 1 -5.26 29.75 -11.17
CA MET A 1 -4.95 28.44 -10.57
C MET A 1 -5.50 27.36 -11.47
N ASN A 2 -4.65 26.65 -12.22
CA ASN A 2 -5.07 25.48 -12.98
C ASN A 2 -5.45 24.39 -11.98
N GLN A 3 -6.70 23.95 -12.03
CA GLN A 3 -7.13 22.77 -11.29
C GLN A 3 -6.60 21.53 -12.03
N GLU A 4 -5.36 21.13 -11.74
CA GLU A 4 -4.91 19.78 -12.04
C GLU A 4 -5.78 18.83 -11.19
N LYS A 5 -6.89 18.37 -11.76
CA LYS A 5 -7.63 17.23 -11.22
C LYS A 5 -6.67 16.04 -11.22
N THR A 6 -6.11 15.70 -10.07
CA THR A 6 -5.38 14.45 -9.87
C THR A 6 -6.35 13.30 -10.14
N LYS A 7 -6.36 12.80 -11.39
CA LYS A 7 -7.24 11.71 -11.79
C LYS A 7 -6.76 10.45 -11.07
N ILE A 8 -7.52 9.99 -10.08
CA ILE A 8 -7.21 8.75 -9.36
C ILE A 8 -7.19 7.61 -10.39
N ASN A 9 -6.06 6.89 -10.44
CA ASN A 9 -5.94 5.70 -11.25
C ASN A 9 -6.43 4.49 -10.43
N TYR A 10 -7.74 4.24 -10.48
CA TYR A 10 -8.38 3.16 -9.70
C TYR A 10 -7.80 1.77 -9.98
N SER A 11 -7.29 1.51 -11.20
CA SER A 11 -6.63 0.24 -11.50
C SER A 11 -5.31 0.11 -10.73
N ASN A 12 -4.55 1.20 -10.60
CA ASN A 12 -3.31 1.21 -9.83
C ASN A 12 -3.58 1.07 -8.32
N GLU A 13 -4.65 1.69 -7.81
CA GLU A 13 -5.10 1.52 -6.42
C GLU A 13 -5.50 0.06 -6.13
N ALA A 14 -6.27 -0.57 -7.02
CA ALA A 14 -6.65 -1.97 -6.88
C ALA A 14 -5.43 -2.91 -6.92
N SER A 15 -4.49 -2.68 -7.85
CA SER A 15 -3.26 -3.45 -7.94
C SER A 15 -2.38 -3.30 -6.70
N TYR A 16 -2.30 -2.10 -6.13
CA TYR A 16 -1.58 -1.88 -4.87
C TYR A 16 -2.21 -2.64 -3.70
N TYR A 17 -3.53 -2.58 -3.57
CA TYR A 17 -4.26 -3.33 -2.54
C TYR A 17 -4.00 -4.84 -2.67
N MET A 18 -4.11 -5.39 -3.88
CA MET A 18 -3.81 -6.81 -4.13
C MET A 18 -2.35 -7.16 -3.77
N ALA A 19 -1.40 -6.30 -4.11
CA ALA A 19 0.01 -6.51 -3.78
C ALA A 19 0.24 -6.55 -2.26
N GLN A 20 -0.44 -5.72 -1.48
CA GLN A 20 -0.39 -5.78 -0.02
C GLN A 20 -0.97 -7.10 0.53
N GLN A 21 -2.12 -7.55 0.01
CA GLN A 21 -2.73 -8.80 0.47
C GLN A 21 -1.80 -10.00 0.21
N ILE A 22 -1.24 -10.09 -1.00
CA ILE A 22 -0.27 -11.14 -1.35
C ILE A 22 0.96 -11.07 -0.45
N LEU A 23 1.50 -9.87 -0.19
CA LEU A 23 2.67 -9.69 0.66
C LEU A 23 2.40 -10.16 2.11
N LEU A 24 1.22 -9.86 2.65
CA LEU A 24 0.79 -10.32 3.97
C LEU A 24 0.65 -11.85 4.01
N GLU A 25 0.04 -12.46 3.00
CA GLU A 25 -0.08 -13.92 2.91
C GLU A 25 1.29 -14.60 2.88
N LEU A 26 2.26 -14.04 2.15
CA LEU A 26 3.63 -14.56 2.13
C LEU A 26 4.30 -14.51 3.50
N LEU A 27 4.08 -13.45 4.26
CA LEU A 27 4.60 -13.33 5.63
C LEU A 27 3.93 -14.36 6.56
N LEU A 28 2.60 -14.44 6.54
CA LEU A 28 1.84 -15.37 7.39
C LEU A 28 2.15 -16.84 7.08
N ALA A 29 2.45 -17.15 5.82
CA ALA A 29 2.88 -18.48 5.39
C ALA A 29 4.36 -18.78 5.69
N GLY A 30 5.10 -17.85 6.32
CA GLY A 30 6.52 -17.98 6.64
C GLY A 30 7.42 -18.08 5.40
N LYS A 31 6.96 -17.56 4.25
CA LYS A 31 7.73 -17.56 2.99
C LYS A 31 8.72 -16.41 2.89
N ILE A 32 8.47 -15.35 3.64
CA ILE A 32 9.36 -14.20 3.81
C ILE A 32 9.47 -13.88 5.29
N THR A 33 10.56 -13.22 5.65
CA THR A 33 10.78 -12.65 6.98
C THR A 33 10.04 -11.33 7.15
N GLU A 34 9.86 -10.89 8.40
CA GLU A 34 9.32 -9.56 8.71
C GLU A 34 10.19 -8.44 8.11
N GLU A 35 11.52 -8.61 8.10
CA GLU A 35 12.42 -7.62 7.53
C GLU A 35 12.29 -7.51 6.00
N GLU A 36 12.07 -8.64 5.31
CA GLU A 36 11.74 -8.64 3.88
C GLU A 36 10.36 -8.03 3.61
N TYR A 37 9.37 -8.30 4.46
CA TYR A 37 8.05 -7.69 4.37
C TYR A 37 8.15 -6.16 4.39
N VAL A 38 8.88 -5.59 5.36
CA VAL A 38 9.06 -4.14 5.49
C VAL A 38 9.74 -3.55 4.24
N LYS A 39 10.79 -4.19 3.72
CA LYS A 39 11.50 -3.74 2.51
C LYS A 39 10.60 -3.78 1.27
N ILE A 40 9.78 -4.83 1.12
CA ILE A 40 8.86 -4.96 -0.02
C ILE A 40 7.69 -3.98 0.10
N ASP A 41 7.12 -3.77 1.29
CA ASP A 41 6.04 -2.79 1.49
C ASP A 41 6.51 -1.38 1.13
N GLN A 42 7.71 -0.98 1.58
CA GLN A 42 8.31 0.29 1.22
C GLN A 42 8.45 0.43 -0.30
N LYS A 43 8.99 -0.59 -0.96
CA LYS A 43 9.13 -0.61 -2.43
C LYS A 43 7.77 -0.55 -3.14
N ASN A 44 6.74 -1.21 -2.62
CA ASN A 44 5.39 -1.13 -3.16
C ASN A 44 4.83 0.30 -3.04
N ARG A 45 4.99 0.97 -1.90
CA ARG A 45 4.57 2.39 -1.74
C ARG A 45 5.26 3.31 -2.74
N GLU A 46 6.57 3.14 -2.93
CA GLU A 46 7.35 3.93 -3.89
C GLU A 46 6.95 3.65 -5.35
N SER A 47 6.75 2.38 -5.70
CA SER A 47 6.50 1.96 -7.09
C SER A 47 5.07 2.27 -7.54
N PHE A 48 4.09 1.94 -6.69
CA PHE A 48 2.69 2.22 -7.00
C PHE A 48 2.37 3.71 -6.82
N ASN A 49 3.09 4.42 -5.95
CA ASN A 49 2.78 5.79 -5.52
C ASN A 49 1.26 6.02 -5.36
N PRO A 50 0.55 5.12 -4.64
CA PRO A 50 -0.90 5.11 -4.64
C PRO A 50 -1.40 6.25 -3.77
N PHE A 51 -2.47 6.91 -4.21
CA PHE A 51 -3.12 7.96 -3.42
C PHE A 51 -3.59 7.40 -2.07
N LEU A 52 -4.04 6.14 -2.04
CA LEU A 52 -4.48 5.47 -0.82
C LEU A 52 -3.36 5.27 0.21
N SER A 53 -2.08 5.14 -0.16
CA SER A 53 -0.99 5.01 0.84
C SER A 53 -0.91 6.23 1.78
N ARG A 54 -1.33 7.40 1.29
CA ARG A 54 -1.40 8.64 2.08
C ARG A 54 -2.60 8.68 3.02
N ILE A 55 -3.68 7.96 2.69
CA ILE A 55 -4.93 7.90 3.48
C ILE A 55 -4.93 6.72 4.45
N MET A 56 -4.39 5.56 4.06
CA MET A 56 -4.33 4.36 4.90
C MET A 56 -3.49 4.61 6.16
N ALA A 57 -2.41 5.39 6.07
CA ALA A 57 -1.67 5.82 7.25
C ALA A 57 -2.57 6.53 8.30
N LEU A 58 -3.58 7.27 7.85
CA LEU A 58 -4.53 7.98 8.72
C LEU A 58 -5.62 7.06 9.33
N ILE A 59 -5.95 5.94 8.66
CA ILE A 59 -7.04 5.05 9.06
C ILE A 59 -6.54 3.95 10.00
N VAL A 60 -5.32 3.44 9.79
CA VAL A 60 -4.73 2.42 10.68
C VAL A 60 -4.53 2.99 12.10
N ASP A 61 -4.26 4.29 12.23
CA ASP A 61 -4.18 4.99 13.53
C ASP A 61 -5.55 5.12 14.24
N ILE A 62 -6.65 5.21 13.51
CA ILE A 62 -8.00 5.31 14.09
C ILE A 62 -8.53 3.93 14.51
N ALA A 63 -8.19 2.87 13.78
CA ALA A 63 -8.61 1.51 14.10
C ALA A 63 -7.78 0.84 15.22
N ALA A 64 -6.67 1.47 15.64
CA ALA A 64 -5.82 1.04 16.74
C ALA A 64 -6.17 1.71 18.10
N LEU A 65 -7.27 2.47 18.17
CA LEU A 65 -7.89 3.05 19.38
C LEU A 65 -9.15 2.27 19.78
#